data_AF-A0A3R6TKJ3-F1
#
_entry.id   AF-A0A3R6TKJ3-F1
#
_cell.length_a   1.000
_cell.length_b   1.000
_cell.length_c   1.000
_cell.angle_alpha   90.00
_cell.angle_beta   90.00
_cell.angle_gamma   90.00
#
_symmetry.space_group_name_H-M   'P 1'
#
loop_
_entity.id
_entity.type
_entity.pdbx_description
1 polymer ?
#
loop_
_entity_poly.entity_id
_entity_poly.type
_entity_poly.pdbx_seq_one_letter_code
_entity_poly.pdbx_strand_id
1 'polypeptide(L)'
;PKLVCENHAMPVFYRDVMYKEAEPGEDAAHLKLFDGREWKWFQVKLLHTDMEYLRKKWSGKKASAPTLERKHHKYFLRFSYTEEVSLSKTDVKEQVICSVDLGINTDAVCSIMRADGTILGRKFINFSSDKDHLYHVLGRIRRFQREHSSRQVQSRWDYAKRLNMELSRKIA
;
A
#
# COMPACT_ATOMS: atom_id res chain seq x y z
N PRO A 1 26.76 -1.06 -5.05
CA PRO A 1 25.52 -0.26 -4.89
C PRO A 1 25.86 1.17 -4.44
N LYS A 2 25.63 2.18 -5.29
CA LYS A 2 25.77 3.59 -4.90
C LYS A 2 24.53 4.00 -4.10
N LEU A 3 24.73 4.57 -2.91
CA LEU A 3 23.67 5.24 -2.15
C LEU A 3 23.23 6.47 -2.95
N VAL A 4 22.13 6.35 -3.70
CA VAL A 4 21.54 7.49 -4.41
C VAL A 4 20.53 8.12 -3.46
N CYS A 5 20.69 9.42 -3.17
CA CYS A 5 19.88 10.15 -2.20
C CYS A 5 18.37 10.18 -2.53
N GLU A 6 18.00 9.88 -3.78
CA GLU A 6 16.61 9.80 -4.25
C GLU A 6 15.86 8.59 -3.69
N ASN A 7 16.55 7.49 -3.40
CA ASN A 7 15.97 6.35 -2.71
C ASN A 7 16.24 6.53 -1.22
N HIS A 8 15.25 7.02 -0.46
CA HIS A 8 15.30 7.10 1.01
C HIS A 8 15.34 5.73 1.72
N ALA A 9 15.77 4.68 1.01
CA ALA A 9 15.91 3.31 1.47
C ALA A 9 17.40 2.99 1.66
N MET A 10 17.75 2.62 2.89
CA MET A 10 19.06 2.10 3.24
C MET A 10 19.24 0.66 2.71
N PRO A 11 20.49 0.16 2.61
CA PRO A 11 20.74 -1.25 2.31
C PRO A 11 19.99 -2.18 3.27
N VAL A 12 19.71 -3.39 2.77
CA VAL A 12 19.00 -4.45 3.50
C VAL A 12 19.81 -4.88 4.73
N PHE A 13 19.14 -5.05 5.87
CA PHE A 13 19.74 -5.67 7.05
C PHE A 13 19.73 -7.19 6.92
N TYR A 14 20.84 -7.78 6.52
CA TYR A 14 20.97 -9.24 6.44
C TYR A 14 20.55 -9.91 7.76
N ARG A 15 19.74 -10.95 7.65
CA ARG A 15 19.30 -11.78 8.78
C ARG A 15 20.51 -12.35 9.51
N ASP A 16 20.41 -12.39 10.84
CA ASP A 16 21.39 -12.92 11.79
C ASP A 16 22.72 -12.16 11.87
N VAL A 17 23.05 -11.34 10.85
CA VAL A 17 24.24 -10.49 10.80
C VAL A 17 23.93 -9.07 11.26
N MET A 18 22.84 -8.47 10.74
CA MET A 18 22.46 -7.09 11.02
C MET A 18 21.02 -6.92 11.50
N TYR A 19 20.19 -7.94 11.38
CA TYR A 19 18.82 -7.95 11.88
C TYR A 19 18.51 -9.26 12.58
N LYS A 20 17.87 -9.16 13.75
CA LYS A 20 17.27 -10.30 14.45
C LYS A 20 15.88 -9.91 14.94
N GLU A 21 14.94 -10.83 14.78
CA GLU A 21 13.62 -10.72 15.41
C GLU A 21 13.79 -10.78 16.94
N ALA A 22 12.91 -10.09 17.67
CA ALA A 22 12.82 -10.25 19.11
C ALA A 22 12.09 -11.55 19.47
N GLU A 23 12.04 -11.86 20.77
CA GLU A 23 11.31 -13.04 21.25
C GLU A 23 9.82 -12.96 20.86
N PRO A 24 9.16 -14.11 20.63
CA PRO A 24 7.74 -14.14 20.27
C PRO A 24 6.88 -13.37 21.28
N GLY A 25 6.11 -12.39 20.78
CA GLY A 25 5.23 -11.56 21.60
C GLY A 25 5.84 -10.22 22.01
N GLU A 26 7.12 -9.99 21.75
CA GLU A 26 7.74 -8.67 21.94
C GLU A 26 7.61 -7.81 20.68
N ASP A 27 7.13 -6.57 20.83
CA ASP A 27 7.07 -5.61 19.73
C ASP A 27 8.43 -4.90 19.56
N ALA A 28 9.46 -5.69 19.30
CA ALA A 28 10.82 -5.20 19.14
C ALA A 28 11.56 -5.90 18.00
N ALA A 29 12.66 -5.27 17.59
CA ALA A 29 13.64 -5.87 16.69
C ALA A 29 15.05 -5.46 17.12
N HIS A 30 16.03 -6.30 16.82
CA HIS A 30 17.43 -6.01 17.07
C HIS A 30 18.11 -5.64 15.75
N LEU A 31 18.72 -4.46 15.70
CA LEU A 31 19.42 -3.93 14.54
C LEU A 31 20.89 -3.71 14.88
N LYS A 32 21.78 -4.18 14.01
CA LYS A 32 23.21 -3.86 14.12
C LYS A 32 23.49 -2.57 13.34
N LEU A 33 23.82 -1.51 14.06
CA LEU A 33 24.08 -0.18 13.49
C LEU A 33 25.50 0.28 13.83
N PHE A 34 26.09 1.07 12.94
CA PHE A 34 27.39 1.70 13.18
C PHE A 34 27.17 3.01 13.93
N ASP A 35 27.79 3.16 15.11
CA ASP A 35 27.62 4.35 15.97
C ASP A 35 28.63 5.48 15.67
N GLY A 36 29.47 5.31 14.65
CA GLY A 36 30.59 6.18 14.33
C GLY A 36 31.95 5.64 14.77
N ARG A 37 31.99 4.58 15.59
CA ARG A 37 33.22 3.92 16.04
C ARG A 37 33.19 2.42 15.82
N GLU A 38 32.09 1.77 16.20
CA GLU A 38 31.96 0.32 16.13
C GLU A 38 30.52 -0.10 15.76
N TRP A 39 30.37 -1.37 15.40
CA TRP A 39 29.06 -1.94 15.09
C TRP A 39 28.41 -2.49 16.35
N LYS A 40 27.29 -1.90 16.77
CA LYS A 40 26.54 -2.27 17.97
C LYS A 40 25.16 -2.80 17.65
N TRP A 41 24.67 -3.71 18.47
CA TRP A 41 23.28 -4.13 18.45
C TRP A 41 22.43 -3.13 19.24
N PHE A 42 21.34 -2.68 18.63
CA PHE A 42 20.35 -1.80 19.21
C PHE A 42 19.00 -2.50 19.18
N GLN A 43 18.32 -2.52 20.31
CA GLN A 43 16.92 -2.93 20.36
C GLN A 43 16.06 -1.72 19.99
N VAL A 44 15.21 -1.88 18.98
CA VAL A 44 14.25 -0.87 18.55
C VAL A 44 12.84 -1.35 18.85
N LYS A 45 12.01 -0.47 19.40
CA LYS A 45 10.59 -0.73 19.60
C LYS A 45 9.84 -0.55 18.29
N LEU A 46 9.01 -1.52 17.96
CA LEU A 46 8.10 -1.48 16.82
C LEU A 46 6.71 -1.05 17.30
N LEU A 47 5.90 -0.48 16.41
CA LEU A 47 4.54 -0.09 16.77
C LEU A 47 3.68 -1.33 16.98
N HIS A 48 3.04 -1.42 18.15
CA HIS A 48 2.17 -2.54 18.50
C HIS A 48 1.11 -2.85 17.42
N THR A 49 0.48 -1.80 16.88
CA THR A 49 -0.55 -1.91 15.84
C THR A 49 -0.01 -2.53 14.54
N ASP A 50 1.22 -2.18 14.14
CA ASP A 50 1.84 -2.72 12.93
C ASP A 50 2.21 -4.19 13.16
N MET A 51 2.77 -4.50 14.33
CA MET A 51 3.14 -5.86 14.68
C MET A 51 1.92 -6.78 14.83
N GLU A 52 0.82 -6.28 15.41
CA GLU A 52 -0.44 -7.00 15.48
C GLU A 52 -0.99 -7.30 14.08
N TYR A 53 -0.95 -6.32 13.17
CA TYR A 53 -1.34 -6.51 11.78
C TYR A 53 -0.49 -7.60 11.10
N LEU A 54 0.83 -7.55 11.26
CA LEU A 54 1.75 -8.55 10.69
C LEU A 54 1.49 -9.95 11.27
N ARG A 55 1.31 -10.07 12.58
CA ARG A 55 0.96 -11.35 13.23
C ARG A 55 -0.38 -11.89 12.72
N LYS A 56 -1.39 -11.04 12.53
CA LYS A 56 -2.72 -11.45 12.08
C LYS A 56 -2.78 -11.84 10.60
N LYS A 57 -2.04 -11.13 9.74
CA LYS A 57 -2.17 -11.27 8.27
C LYS A 57 -1.02 -12.04 7.62
N TRP A 58 0.15 -12.05 8.24
CA TRP A 58 1.40 -12.52 7.64
C TRP A 58 2.13 -13.58 8.49
N SER A 59 1.47 -14.12 9.52
CA SER A 59 2.00 -15.26 10.27
C SER A 59 2.25 -16.46 9.34
N GLY A 60 3.41 -17.10 9.50
CA GLY A 60 3.85 -18.24 8.69
C GLY A 60 4.29 -17.89 7.26
N LYS A 61 4.22 -16.61 6.84
CA LYS A 61 4.70 -16.18 5.52
C LYS A 61 6.18 -15.86 5.56
N LYS A 62 6.88 -16.15 4.45
CA LYS A 62 8.31 -15.87 4.33
C LYS A 62 8.54 -14.37 4.11
N ALA A 63 8.95 -13.68 5.17
CA ALA A 63 9.47 -12.33 5.06
C ALA A 63 10.88 -12.35 4.42
N SER A 64 11.21 -11.27 3.71
CA SER A 64 12.57 -10.92 3.34
C SER A 64 13.25 -10.16 4.49
N ALA A 65 14.58 -10.09 4.43
CA ALA A 65 15.34 -9.20 5.31
C ALA A 65 14.87 -7.74 5.19
N PRO A 66 14.71 -7.00 6.29
CA PRO A 66 14.10 -5.68 6.24
C PRO A 66 15.04 -4.61 5.72
N THR A 67 14.45 -3.50 5.27
CA THR A 67 15.17 -2.26 4.88
C THR A 67 14.80 -1.12 5.82
N LEU A 68 15.76 -0.26 6.16
CA LEU A 68 15.46 0.97 6.90
C LEU A 68 15.06 2.07 5.91
N GLU A 69 13.87 2.62 6.06
CA GLU A 69 13.35 3.69 5.23
C GLU A 69 13.12 4.95 6.07
N ARG A 70 13.62 6.10 5.63
CA ARG A 70 13.36 7.38 6.30
C ARG A 70 12.25 8.13 5.58
N LYS A 71 11.14 8.39 6.27
CA LYS A 71 9.97 9.07 5.72
C LYS A 71 9.39 10.05 6.73
N HIS A 72 9.20 11.31 6.32
CA HIS A 72 8.66 12.40 7.16
C HIS A 72 9.28 12.46 8.56
N HIS A 73 10.62 12.49 8.64
CA HIS A 73 11.39 12.52 9.89
C HIS A 73 11.22 11.29 10.81
N LYS A 74 10.62 10.21 10.32
CA LYS A 74 10.51 8.93 11.01
C LYS A 74 11.28 7.84 10.26
N TYR A 75 11.70 6.82 10.99
CA TYR A 75 12.31 5.62 10.42
C TYR A 75 11.32 4.48 10.46
N PHE A 76 11.25 3.73 9.36
CA PHE A 76 10.40 2.57 9.20
C PHE A 76 11.27 1.36 8.86
N LEU A 77 10.99 0.24 9.50
CA LEU A 77 11.56 -1.04 9.14
C LEU A 77 10.61 -1.71 8.15
N ARG A 78 10.97 -1.72 6.87
CA ARG A 78 10.11 -2.24 5.80
C ARG A 78 10.42 -3.70 5.52
N PHE A 79 9.39 -4.53 5.68
CA PHE A 79 9.40 -5.96 5.36
C PHE A 79 8.73 -6.20 4.01
N SER A 80 9.31 -7.07 3.20
CA SER A 80 8.69 -7.57 1.97
C SER A 80 8.37 -9.04 2.16
N TYR A 81 7.12 -9.42 1.95
CA TYR A 81 6.66 -10.79 2.06
C TYR A 81 6.50 -11.40 0.67
N THR A 82 6.84 -12.68 0.56
CA THR A 82 6.58 -13.47 -0.65
C THR A 82 5.61 -14.57 -0.31
N GLU A 83 4.56 -14.69 -1.12
CA GLU A 83 3.58 -15.75 -1.05
C GLU A 83 3.41 -16.36 -2.43
N GLU A 84 3.36 -17.69 -2.48
CA GLU A 84 2.97 -18.42 -3.69
C GLU A 84 1.50 -18.81 -3.54
N VAL A 85 0.67 -18.33 -4.47
CA VAL A 85 -0.75 -18.65 -4.54
C VAL A 85 -0.99 -19.46 -5.79
N SER A 86 -1.43 -20.71 -5.63
CA SER A 86 -1.91 -21.51 -6.75
C SER A 86 -3.36 -21.13 -7.04
N LEU A 87 -3.62 -20.62 -8.23
CA LEU A 87 -4.99 -20.34 -8.69
C LEU A 87 -5.69 -21.67 -9.04
N SER A 88 -7.00 -21.75 -8.81
CA SER A 88 -7.75 -22.95 -9.18
C SER A 88 -7.76 -23.12 -10.69
N LYS A 89 -7.58 -24.36 -11.17
CA LYS A 89 -7.70 -24.74 -12.58
C LYS A 89 -9.06 -25.39 -12.84
N THR A 90 -10.11 -24.82 -12.27
CA THR A 90 -11.48 -25.29 -12.47
C THR A 90 -11.84 -25.17 -13.95
N ASP A 91 -12.56 -26.14 -14.51
CA ASP A 91 -13.04 -26.03 -15.90
C ASP A 91 -13.96 -24.82 -16.06
N VAL A 92 -13.89 -24.14 -17.21
CA VAL A 92 -14.68 -22.92 -17.47
C VAL A 92 -16.16 -23.14 -17.18
N LYS A 93 -16.71 -24.32 -17.50
CA LYS A 93 -18.13 -24.64 -17.29
C LYS A 93 -18.56 -24.66 -15.82
N GLU A 94 -17.62 -24.91 -14.92
CA GLU A 94 -17.86 -25.00 -13.47
C GLU A 94 -17.45 -23.72 -12.73
N GLN A 95 -16.86 -22.74 -13.44
CA GLN A 95 -16.43 -21.48 -12.86
C GLN A 95 -17.60 -20.52 -12.61
N VAL A 96 -17.48 -19.77 -11.52
CA VAL A 96 -18.24 -18.54 -11.29
C VAL A 96 -17.39 -17.37 -11.78
N ILE A 97 -17.92 -16.63 -12.75
CA ILE A 97 -17.24 -15.53 -13.43
C ILE A 97 -17.68 -14.21 -12.79
N CYS A 98 -16.70 -13.38 -12.40
CA CYS A 98 -16.94 -12.00 -12.01
C CYS A 98 -16.56 -11.07 -13.17
N SER A 99 -17.56 -10.52 -13.86
CA SER A 99 -17.34 -9.47 -14.87
C SER A 99 -17.36 -8.11 -14.19
N VAL A 100 -16.38 -7.28 -14.50
CA VAL A 100 -16.26 -5.90 -13.98
C VAL A 100 -16.36 -4.94 -15.16
N ASP A 101 -17.31 -4.01 -15.09
CA ASP A 101 -17.46 -2.92 -16.07
C ASP A 101 -17.28 -1.56 -15.38
N LEU A 102 -16.49 -0.67 -15.99
CA LEU A 102 -16.22 0.67 -15.47
C LEU A 102 -17.17 1.66 -16.13
N GLY A 103 -17.97 2.35 -15.32
CA GLY A 103 -19.00 3.26 -15.80
C GLY A 103 -18.62 4.73 -15.69
N ILE A 104 -19.26 5.57 -16.50
CA ILE A 104 -19.16 7.04 -16.37
C ILE A 104 -19.93 7.53 -15.14
N ASN A 105 -21.12 6.98 -14.90
CA ASN A 105 -22.01 7.38 -13.81
C ASN A 105 -21.78 6.56 -12.52
N THR A 106 -21.23 5.36 -12.67
CA THR A 106 -21.01 4.39 -11.58
C THR A 106 -19.55 3.98 -11.58
N ASP A 107 -18.92 4.02 -10.40
CA ASP A 107 -17.62 3.44 -10.06
C ASP A 107 -17.19 2.26 -10.93
N ALA A 108 -17.86 1.17 -10.62
CA ALA A 108 -17.76 -0.09 -11.31
C ALA A 108 -19.06 -0.86 -11.10
N VAL A 109 -19.38 -1.75 -12.03
CA VAL A 109 -20.46 -2.72 -11.87
C VAL A 109 -19.86 -4.11 -11.95
N CYS A 110 -20.02 -4.87 -10.87
CA CYS A 110 -19.61 -6.27 -10.83
C CYS A 110 -20.83 -7.16 -11.06
N SER A 111 -20.78 -8.00 -12.08
CA SER A 111 -21.79 -9.03 -12.34
C SER A 111 -21.17 -10.40 -12.10
N ILE A 112 -21.79 -11.18 -11.21
CA ILE A 112 -21.41 -12.56 -10.95
C ILE A 112 -22.29 -13.46 -11.81
N MET A 113 -21.69 -14.31 -12.62
CA MET A 113 -22.41 -15.17 -13.56
C MET A 113 -21.82 -16.56 -13.67
N ARG A 114 -22.63 -17.51 -14.11
CA ARG A 114 -22.19 -18.84 -14.53
C ARG A 114 -21.70 -18.82 -15.98
N ALA A 115 -20.97 -19.85 -16.37
CA ALA A 115 -20.46 -20.02 -17.73
C ALA A 115 -21.55 -20.06 -18.82
N ASP A 116 -22.78 -20.41 -18.46
CA ASP A 116 -23.95 -20.42 -19.35
C ASP A 116 -24.59 -19.03 -19.53
N GLY A 117 -24.05 -17.99 -18.89
CA GLY A 117 -24.57 -16.62 -18.93
C GLY A 117 -25.61 -16.30 -17.85
N THR A 118 -25.99 -17.24 -17.00
CA THR A 118 -26.91 -17.00 -15.89
C THR A 118 -26.31 -16.03 -14.89
N ILE A 119 -26.97 -14.88 -14.65
CA ILE A 119 -26.54 -13.89 -13.67
C ILE A 119 -26.98 -14.31 -12.26
N LEU A 120 -26.02 -14.50 -11.37
CA LEU A 120 -26.24 -14.84 -9.96
C LEU A 120 -26.42 -13.60 -9.08
N GLY A 121 -25.83 -12.48 -9.47
CA GLY A 121 -25.95 -11.23 -8.73
C GLY A 121 -25.22 -10.08 -9.40
N ARG A 122 -25.58 -8.87 -9.00
CA ARG A 122 -24.92 -7.64 -9.45
C ARG A 122 -24.66 -6.73 -8.26
N LYS A 123 -23.50 -6.07 -8.28
CA LYS A 123 -23.13 -5.05 -7.31
C LYS A 123 -22.70 -3.79 -8.05
N PHE A 124 -23.38 -2.69 -7.76
CA PHE A 124 -23.01 -1.37 -8.21
C PHE A 124 -22.08 -0.76 -7.15
N ILE A 125 -20.86 -0.45 -7.54
CA ILE A 125 -19.86 0.21 -6.70
C ILE A 125 -19.88 1.68 -7.09
N ASN A 126 -20.16 2.56 -6.12
CA ASN A 126 -20.22 3.99 -6.38
C ASN A 126 -19.84 4.77 -5.12
N PHE A 127 -18.79 5.59 -5.21
CA PHE A 127 -18.34 6.45 -4.12
C PHE A 127 -18.63 7.92 -4.43
N SER A 128 -19.93 8.29 -4.38
CA SER A 128 -20.39 9.65 -4.70
C SER A 128 -19.72 10.73 -3.84
N SER A 129 -19.64 10.51 -2.52
CA SER A 129 -19.01 11.45 -1.59
C SER A 129 -17.53 11.71 -1.90
N ASP A 130 -16.77 10.64 -2.22
CA ASP A 130 -15.36 10.76 -2.60
C ASP A 130 -15.19 11.52 -3.93
N LYS A 131 -16.10 11.28 -4.90
CA LYS A 131 -16.15 12.03 -6.17
C LYS A 131 -16.48 13.50 -5.96
N ASP A 132 -17.51 13.81 -5.17
CA ASP A 132 -17.90 15.19 -4.86
C ASP A 132 -16.75 15.93 -4.18
N HIS A 133 -16.07 15.29 -3.23
CA HIS A 133 -14.89 15.84 -2.59
C HIS A 133 -13.76 16.12 -3.60
N LEU A 134 -13.47 15.17 -4.50
CA LEU A 134 -12.48 15.37 -5.57
C LEU A 134 -12.88 16.53 -6.49
N TYR A 135 -14.14 16.61 -6.93
CA TYR A 135 -14.65 17.71 -7.77
C TYR A 135 -14.55 19.06 -7.07
N HIS A 136 -14.86 19.13 -5.78
CA HIS A 136 -14.67 20.35 -4.98
C HIS A 136 -13.21 20.79 -4.93
N VAL A 137 -12.27 19.86 -4.74
CA VAL A 137 -10.82 20.14 -4.74
C VAL A 137 -10.37 20.63 -6.11
N LEU A 138 -10.80 19.97 -7.20
CA LEU A 138 -10.51 20.40 -8.57
C LEU A 138 -11.07 21.80 -8.87
N GLY A 139 -12.29 22.10 -8.39
CA GLY A 139 -12.89 23.43 -8.51
C GLY A 139 -12.07 24.52 -7.81
N ARG A 140 -11.53 24.22 -6.61
CA ARG A 140 -10.61 25.12 -5.89
C ARG A 140 -9.30 25.33 -6.64
N ILE A 141 -8.73 24.27 -7.22
CA ILE A 141 -7.51 24.35 -8.05
C ILE A 141 -7.75 25.26 -9.26
N ARG A 142 -8.87 25.06 -9.98
CA ARG A 142 -9.25 25.88 -11.14
C ARG A 142 -9.40 27.36 -10.77
N ARG A 143 -10.07 27.66 -9.65
CA ARG A 143 -10.21 29.04 -9.15
C ARG A 143 -8.86 29.65 -8.83
N PHE A 144 -8.01 28.92 -8.10
CA PHE A 144 -6.68 29.38 -7.75
C PHE A 144 -5.82 29.67 -8.99
N GLN A 145 -5.82 28.76 -9.98
CA GLN A 145 -5.11 28.96 -11.25
C GLN A 145 -5.55 30.22 -11.98
N ARG A 146 -6.87 30.49 -12.01
CA ARG A 146 -7.44 31.69 -12.63
C ARG A 146 -6.97 32.98 -11.95
N GLU A 147 -6.83 32.96 -10.63
CA GLU A 147 -6.51 34.16 -9.84
C GLU A 147 -4.99 34.37 -9.64
N HIS A 148 -4.20 33.28 -9.59
CA HIS A 148 -2.80 33.29 -9.12
C HIS A 148 -1.80 32.63 -10.10
N SER A 149 -2.24 32.23 -11.30
CA SER A 149 -1.41 31.51 -12.29
C SER A 149 -0.92 30.12 -11.82
N SER A 150 -0.14 29.44 -12.67
CA SER A 150 0.25 28.02 -12.51
C SER A 150 1.39 27.78 -11.52
N ARG A 151 2.15 28.81 -11.15
CA ARG A 151 3.45 28.67 -10.46
C ARG A 151 3.37 28.02 -9.07
N GLN A 152 2.23 28.13 -8.38
CA GLN A 152 2.03 27.61 -7.01
C GLN A 152 0.99 26.48 -6.92
N VAL A 153 0.70 25.80 -8.03
CA VAL A 153 -0.43 24.84 -8.10
C VAL A 153 0.00 23.40 -7.82
N GLN A 154 1.29 23.09 -7.92
CA GLN A 154 1.82 21.73 -7.86
C GLN A 154 1.34 20.94 -6.63
N SER A 155 1.50 21.50 -5.42
CA SER A 155 1.10 20.83 -4.18
C SER A 155 -0.41 20.56 -4.10
N ARG A 156 -1.24 21.39 -4.75
CA ARG A 156 -2.68 21.19 -4.83
C ARG A 156 -3.03 20.05 -5.80
N TRP A 157 -2.33 19.96 -6.93
CA TRP A 157 -2.46 18.80 -7.83
C TRP A 157 -2.00 17.51 -7.16
N ASP A 158 -0.91 17.54 -6.39
CA ASP A 158 -0.44 16.36 -5.66
C ASP A 158 -1.48 15.90 -4.62
N TYR A 159 -2.21 16.83 -4.00
CA TYR A 159 -3.34 16.50 -3.15
C TYR A 159 -4.49 15.85 -3.92
N ALA A 160 -4.92 16.43 -5.04
CA ALA A 160 -5.98 15.86 -5.87
C ALA A 160 -5.61 14.46 -6.40
N LYS A 161 -4.36 14.25 -6.82
CA LYS A 161 -3.84 12.94 -7.22
C LYS A 161 -3.92 11.91 -6.10
N ARG A 162 -3.62 12.32 -4.86
CA ARG A 162 -3.74 11.44 -3.69
C ARG A 162 -5.19 11.02 -3.44
N LEU A 163 -6.14 11.95 -3.53
CA LEU A 163 -7.56 11.65 -3.42
C LEU A 163 -8.03 10.69 -4.53
N ASN A 164 -7.63 10.94 -5.78
CA ASN A 164 -7.97 10.07 -6.90
C ASN A 164 -7.40 8.66 -6.72
N MET A 165 -6.15 8.53 -6.25
CA MET A 165 -5.53 7.23 -5.95
C MET A 165 -6.25 6.49 -4.81
N GLU A 166 -6.71 7.20 -3.79
CA GLU A 166 -7.51 6.62 -2.71
C GLU A 166 -8.85 6.11 -3.22
N LEU A 167 -9.54 6.89 -4.06
CA LEU A 167 -10.78 6.46 -4.72
C LEU A 167 -10.55 5.20 -5.57
N SER A 168 -9.49 5.17 -6.39
CA SER A 168 -9.15 3.98 -7.18
C SER A 168 -8.92 2.74 -6.32
N ARG A 169 -8.28 2.88 -5.15
CA ARG A 169 -8.07 1.76 -4.21
C ARG A 169 -9.35 1.29 -3.52
N LYS A 170 -10.35 2.15 -3.38
CA LYS A 170 -11.67 1.78 -2.83
C LYS A 170 -12.53 1.03 -3.86
N ILE A 171 -12.34 1.34 -5.14
CA ILE A 171 -13.05 0.70 -6.26
C ILE A 171 -12.49 -0.71 -6.55
N ALA A 172 -11.16 -0.86 -6.46
CA ALA A 172 -10.45 -2.14 -6.64
C ALA A 172 -10.71 -3.14 -5.52
#